data_AF-A0A223V1M0-F1
#
_entry.id   AF-A0A223V1M0-F1
#
_cell.length_a   1.000
_cell.length_b   1.000
_cell.length_c   1.000
_cell.angle_alpha   90.00
_cell.angle_beta   90.00
_cell.angle_gamma   90.00
#
_symmetry.space_group_name_H-M   'P 1'
#
loop_
_entity.id
_entity.type
_entity.pdbx_description
1 polymer ?
#
loop_
_entity_poly.entity_id
_entity_poly.type
_entity_poly.pdbx_seq_one_letter_code
_entity_poly.pdbx_strand_id
1 'polypeptide(L)'
;MKKVFLLVCFLFLYGFSLSAQEVTENSQDTMGKEERMELRKVRREVNKKQKKEKKQDRLEKEAKKAEKLEKDISSTKKDISKMEKQVSSLKDKMERNIHKGKLSPKDIEKIKKKIDKLNDRLFKESEKLKKLQKKV
;
A
#
# COMPACT_ATOMS: atom_id res chain seq x y z
N MET A 1 63.23 -36.10 -47.66
CA MET A 1 62.61 -34.76 -47.72
C MET A 1 61.21 -34.69 -47.09
N LYS A 2 60.40 -35.75 -47.11
CA LYS A 2 59.03 -35.76 -46.52
C LYS A 2 58.99 -35.46 -45.00
N LYS A 3 59.98 -35.91 -44.23
CA LYS A 3 60.05 -35.73 -42.76
C LYS A 3 60.43 -34.31 -42.33
N VAL A 4 61.23 -33.59 -43.15
CA VAL A 4 61.62 -32.19 -42.89
C VAL A 4 60.48 -31.25 -43.26
N PHE A 5 59.75 -31.55 -44.33
CA PHE A 5 58.54 -30.82 -44.72
C PHE A 5 57.42 -30.94 -43.67
N LEU A 6 57.26 -32.14 -43.08
CA LEU A 6 56.28 -32.36 -42.01
C LEU A 6 56.60 -31.57 -40.72
N LEU A 7 57.88 -31.38 -40.42
CA LEU A 7 58.36 -30.66 -39.22
C LEU A 7 58.17 -29.13 -39.36
N VAL A 8 58.37 -28.60 -40.57
CA VAL A 8 58.10 -27.19 -40.88
C VAL A 8 56.59 -26.88 -40.90
N CYS A 9 55.76 -27.81 -41.40
CA CYS A 9 54.29 -27.67 -41.32
C CYS A 9 53.78 -27.74 -39.88
N PHE A 10 54.37 -28.57 -39.01
CA PHE A 10 54.02 -28.62 -37.59
C PHE A 10 54.39 -27.32 -36.86
N LEU A 11 55.53 -26.71 -37.18
CA LEU A 11 55.93 -25.40 -36.62
C LEU A 11 55.00 -24.25 -37.04
N PHE A 12 54.49 -24.27 -38.28
CA PHE A 12 53.51 -23.27 -38.75
C PHE A 12 52.12 -23.45 -38.11
N LEU A 13 51.70 -24.68 -37.82
CA LEU A 13 50.42 -24.96 -37.16
C LEU A 13 50.42 -24.54 -35.68
N TYR A 14 51.55 -24.65 -34.99
CA TYR A 14 51.70 -24.15 -33.61
C TYR A 14 51.76 -22.62 -33.52
N GLY A 15 52.33 -21.94 -34.53
CA GLY A 15 52.38 -20.47 -34.57
C GLY A 15 51.01 -19.82 -34.72
N PHE A 16 50.06 -20.47 -35.40
CA PHE A 16 48.71 -19.94 -35.57
C PHE A 16 47.82 -20.08 -34.33
N SER A 17 48.15 -21.00 -33.41
CA SER A 17 47.41 -21.19 -32.15
C SER A 17 47.75 -20.14 -31.07
N LEU A 18 48.94 -19.53 -31.10
CA LEU A 18 49.26 -18.39 -30.23
C LEU A 18 48.62 -17.08 -30.72
N SER A 19 48.52 -16.86 -32.04
CA SER A 19 47.91 -15.65 -32.60
C SER A 19 46.37 -15.67 -32.58
N ALA A 20 45.74 -16.83 -32.36
CA ALA A 20 44.29 -16.97 -32.23
C ALA A 20 43.79 -16.83 -30.77
N GLN A 21 44.68 -16.93 -29.79
CA GLN A 21 44.38 -16.74 -28.36
C GLN A 21 44.78 -15.34 -27.86
N GLU A 22 44.85 -14.33 -28.73
CA GLU A 22 44.85 -12.91 -28.34
C GLU A 22 43.54 -12.20 -28.72
N VAL A 23 42.59 -12.90 -29.37
CA VAL A 23 41.27 -12.36 -29.73
C VAL A 23 40.15 -13.04 -28.93
N THR A 24 40.43 -13.41 -27.68
CA THR A 24 39.39 -13.91 -26.75
C THR A 24 39.58 -13.49 -25.29
N GLU A 25 40.46 -12.51 -25.02
CA GLU A 25 40.56 -11.80 -23.75
C GLU A 25 40.68 -10.29 -23.99
N ASN A 26 39.71 -9.67 -24.67
CA ASN A 26 39.52 -8.21 -24.59
C ASN A 26 38.17 -7.71 -25.15
N SER A 27 37.12 -8.53 -25.17
CA SER A 27 35.76 -8.05 -25.48
C SER A 27 34.99 -7.63 -24.22
N GLN A 28 35.69 -7.07 -23.23
CA GLN A 28 35.07 -6.59 -21.99
C GLN A 28 35.60 -5.24 -21.50
N ASP A 29 36.20 -4.39 -22.33
CA ASP A 29 36.23 -2.96 -22.00
C ASP A 29 36.50 -2.03 -23.20
N THR A 30 35.55 -1.89 -24.11
CA THR A 30 35.61 -0.85 -25.16
C THR A 30 34.42 0.09 -25.09
N MET A 31 34.00 0.46 -23.88
CA MET A 31 33.15 1.65 -23.74
C MET A 31 34.05 2.88 -23.62
N GLY A 32 33.99 3.76 -24.61
CA GLY A 32 34.73 5.03 -24.57
C GLY A 32 34.38 5.83 -23.30
N LYS A 33 35.31 6.66 -22.79
CA LYS A 33 35.07 7.50 -21.59
C LYS A 33 33.80 8.36 -21.73
N GLU A 34 33.46 8.79 -22.93
CA GLU A 34 32.22 9.50 -23.26
C GLU A 34 30.98 8.62 -23.12
N GLU A 35 30.96 7.42 -23.70
CA GLU A 35 29.84 6.48 -23.56
C GLU A 35 29.61 6.08 -22.11
N ARG A 36 30.68 5.90 -21.31
CA ARG A 36 30.60 5.69 -19.86
C ARG A 36 30.00 6.90 -19.12
N MET A 37 30.30 8.12 -19.54
CA MET A 37 29.71 9.33 -18.96
C MET A 37 28.23 9.47 -19.33
N GLU A 38 27.87 9.24 -20.60
CA GLU A 38 26.49 9.31 -21.07
C GLU A 38 25.63 8.23 -20.41
N LEU A 39 26.09 6.98 -20.34
CA LEU A 39 25.40 5.93 -19.59
C LEU A 39 25.27 6.25 -18.10
N ARG A 40 26.25 6.92 -17.49
CA ARG A 40 26.14 7.42 -16.11
C ARG A 40 25.10 8.54 -15.97
N LYS A 41 25.02 9.48 -16.91
CA LYS A 41 24.01 10.55 -16.92
C LYS A 41 22.61 9.98 -17.10
N VAL A 42 22.42 9.12 -18.10
CA VAL A 42 21.15 8.40 -18.35
C VAL A 42 20.74 7.58 -17.12
N ARG A 43 21.67 6.82 -16.52
CA ARG A 43 21.38 6.06 -15.28
C ARG A 43 21.00 6.97 -14.11
N ARG A 44 21.63 8.13 -13.97
CA ARG A 44 21.27 9.13 -12.94
C ARG A 44 19.88 9.71 -13.20
N GLU A 45 19.54 10.00 -14.45
CA GLU A 45 18.22 10.52 -14.82
C GLU A 45 17.11 9.49 -14.62
N VAL A 46 17.32 8.25 -15.07
CA VAL A 46 16.39 7.12 -14.82
C VAL A 46 16.19 6.92 -13.32
N ASN A 47 17.28 6.89 -12.53
CA ASN A 47 17.19 6.78 -11.07
C ASN A 47 16.44 7.98 -10.44
N LYS A 48 16.63 9.20 -10.93
CA LYS A 48 15.90 10.39 -10.45
C LYS A 48 14.41 10.29 -10.79
N LYS A 49 14.06 9.88 -12.02
CA LYS A 49 12.66 9.67 -12.44
C LYS A 49 11.98 8.58 -11.62
N GLN A 50 12.61 7.42 -11.45
CA GLN A 50 12.10 6.33 -10.61
C GLN A 50 11.93 6.75 -9.14
N LYS A 51 12.84 7.55 -8.59
CA LYS A 51 12.69 8.09 -7.22
C LYS A 51 11.50 9.04 -7.10
N LYS A 52 11.26 9.89 -8.11
CA LYS A 52 10.11 10.80 -8.14
C LYS A 52 8.80 10.02 -8.26
N GLU A 53 8.73 9.04 -9.14
CA GLU A 53 7.58 8.15 -9.32
C GLU A 53 7.26 7.38 -8.04
N LYS A 54 8.26 6.72 -7.43
CA LYS A 54 8.08 6.05 -6.12
C LYS A 54 7.61 7.00 -5.03
N LYS A 55 8.02 8.28 -5.06
CA LYS A 55 7.56 9.30 -4.11
C LYS A 55 6.11 9.68 -4.39
N GLN A 56 5.73 9.86 -5.65
CA GLN A 56 4.35 10.13 -6.06
C GLN A 56 3.43 8.97 -5.69
N ASP A 57 3.82 7.72 -5.95
CA ASP A 57 3.07 6.53 -5.56
C ASP A 57 2.84 6.43 -4.06
N ARG A 58 3.84 6.79 -3.25
CA ARG A 58 3.71 6.83 -1.79
C ARG A 58 2.72 7.90 -1.34
N LEU A 59 2.85 9.11 -1.89
CA LEU A 59 1.93 10.21 -1.60
C LEU A 59 0.50 9.88 -2.02
N GLU A 60 0.29 9.26 -3.18
CA GLU A 60 -1.04 8.84 -3.62
C GLU A 60 -1.62 7.74 -2.72
N LYS A 61 -0.80 6.76 -2.30
CA LYS A 61 -1.22 5.73 -1.35
C LYS A 61 -1.57 6.33 0.02
N GLU A 62 -0.81 7.30 0.50
CA GLU A 62 -1.07 8.00 1.75
C GLU A 62 -2.35 8.84 1.66
N ALA A 63 -2.55 9.59 0.57
CA ALA A 63 -3.78 10.34 0.31
C ALA A 63 -5.00 9.42 0.26
N LYS A 64 -4.93 8.28 -0.45
CA LYS A 64 -6.01 7.28 -0.48
C LYS A 64 -6.30 6.67 0.89
N LYS A 65 -5.28 6.49 1.74
CA LYS A 65 -5.48 6.01 3.12
C LYS A 65 -6.16 7.07 3.98
N ALA A 66 -5.74 8.33 3.88
CA ALA A 66 -6.35 9.44 4.59
C ALA A 66 -7.83 9.60 4.19
N GLU A 67 -8.14 9.60 2.89
CA GLU A 67 -9.51 9.70 2.38
C GLU A 67 -10.39 8.55 2.88
N LYS A 68 -9.87 7.32 2.91
CA LYS A 68 -10.58 6.16 3.47
C LYS A 68 -10.86 6.34 4.97
N LEU A 69 -9.87 6.79 5.73
CA LEU A 69 -10.05 7.06 7.16
C LEU A 69 -11.10 8.15 7.42
N GLU A 70 -11.09 9.23 6.65
CA GLU A 70 -12.11 10.28 6.74
C GLU A 70 -13.51 9.76 6.43
N LYS A 71 -13.64 8.93 5.38
CA LYS A 71 -14.90 8.27 5.02
C LYS A 71 -15.40 7.36 6.14
N ASP A 72 -14.53 6.56 6.76
CA ASP A 72 -14.87 5.67 7.88
C ASP A 72 -15.28 6.47 9.13
N ILE A 73 -14.62 7.59 9.40
CA ILE A 73 -14.99 8.50 10.50
C ILE A 73 -16.36 9.10 10.25
N SER A 74 -16.61 9.59 9.02
CA SER A 74 -17.88 10.20 8.62
C SER A 74 -19.04 9.22 8.69
N SER A 75 -18.87 7.99 8.20
CA SER A 75 -19.88 6.94 8.26
C SER A 75 -20.20 6.57 9.72
N THR A 76 -19.17 6.32 10.53
CA THR A 76 -19.34 5.99 11.95
C THR A 76 -20.07 7.11 12.72
N LYS A 77 -19.72 8.38 12.48
CA LYS A 77 -20.44 9.53 13.07
C LYS A 77 -21.92 9.56 12.68
N LYS A 78 -22.24 9.29 11.42
CA LYS A 78 -23.63 9.25 10.95
C LYS A 78 -24.42 8.13 11.63
N ASP A 79 -23.81 6.97 11.81
CA ASP A 79 -24.47 5.83 12.47
C ASP A 79 -24.70 6.09 13.95
N ILE A 80 -23.74 6.69 14.66
CA ILE A 80 -23.93 7.17 16.04
C ILE A 80 -25.10 8.15 16.11
N SER A 81 -25.13 9.17 15.26
CA SER A 81 -26.21 10.18 15.25
C SER A 81 -27.59 9.56 14.99
N LYS A 82 -27.69 8.56 14.11
CA LYS A 82 -28.94 7.83 13.87
C LYS A 82 -29.38 7.07 15.13
N MET A 83 -28.46 6.37 15.79
CA MET A 83 -28.76 5.64 17.01
C MET A 83 -29.15 6.56 18.17
N GLU A 84 -28.48 7.70 18.33
CA GLU A 84 -28.84 8.73 19.33
C GLU A 84 -30.28 9.22 19.12
N LYS A 85 -30.65 9.53 17.87
CA LYS A 85 -32.03 9.93 17.52
C LYS A 85 -33.03 8.82 17.84
N GLN A 86 -32.70 7.56 17.56
CA GLN A 86 -33.55 6.43 17.89
C GLN A 86 -33.76 6.31 19.40
N VAL A 87 -32.68 6.38 20.20
CA VAL A 87 -32.75 6.36 21.66
C VAL A 87 -33.61 7.50 22.19
N SER A 88 -33.39 8.73 21.74
CA SER A 88 -34.21 9.90 22.13
C SER A 88 -35.68 9.66 21.82
N SER A 89 -36.01 9.28 20.59
CA SER A 89 -37.40 9.06 20.18
C SER A 89 -38.10 7.95 20.96
N LEU A 90 -37.36 6.90 21.36
CA LEU A 90 -37.88 5.82 22.19
C LEU A 90 -38.11 6.29 23.62
N LYS A 91 -37.19 7.07 24.21
CA LYS A 91 -37.36 7.68 25.53
C LYS A 91 -38.58 8.61 25.55
N ASP A 92 -38.71 9.51 24.58
CA ASP A 92 -39.82 10.46 24.49
C ASP A 92 -41.18 9.76 24.29
N LYS A 93 -41.21 8.68 23.50
CA LYS A 93 -42.43 7.87 23.31
C LYS A 93 -42.77 7.10 24.58
N MET A 94 -41.78 6.53 25.25
CA MET A 94 -41.95 5.80 26.50
C MET A 94 -42.51 6.71 27.58
N GLU A 95 -41.87 7.86 27.82
CA GLU A 95 -42.26 8.84 28.83
C GLU A 95 -43.67 9.38 28.59
N ARG A 96 -43.98 9.80 27.35
CA ARG A 96 -45.34 10.25 27.00
C ARG A 96 -46.41 9.17 27.22
N ASN A 97 -46.11 7.92 26.92
CA ASN A 97 -47.07 6.83 27.09
C ASN A 97 -47.21 6.39 28.56
N ILE A 98 -46.14 6.51 29.36
CA ILE A 98 -46.19 6.32 30.81
C ILE A 98 -47.10 7.40 31.43
N HIS A 99 -46.89 8.67 31.11
CA HIS A 99 -47.74 9.76 31.61
C HIS A 99 -49.22 9.60 31.22
N LYS A 100 -49.48 9.04 30.04
CA LYS A 100 -50.85 8.75 29.57
C LYS A 100 -51.44 7.45 30.15
N GLY A 101 -50.70 6.72 30.99
CA GLY A 101 -51.13 5.42 31.53
C GLY A 101 -51.30 4.32 30.47
N LYS A 102 -50.72 4.48 29.27
CA LYS A 102 -50.92 3.59 28.11
C LYS A 102 -49.95 2.41 28.07
N LEU A 103 -48.93 2.41 28.94
CA LEU A 103 -47.91 1.36 28.97
C LEU A 103 -48.05 0.49 30.22
N SER A 104 -48.10 -0.82 30.01
CA SER A 104 -47.99 -1.78 31.11
C SER A 104 -46.55 -1.83 31.64
N PRO A 105 -46.32 -2.26 32.90
CA PRO A 105 -44.98 -2.44 33.44
C PRO A 105 -44.08 -3.33 32.57
N LYS A 106 -44.66 -4.39 31.99
CA LYS A 106 -43.97 -5.32 31.09
C LYS A 106 -43.52 -4.65 29.79
N ASP A 107 -44.33 -3.75 29.24
CA ASP A 107 -43.98 -3.03 28.01
C ASP A 107 -42.92 -1.95 28.25
N ILE A 108 -42.96 -1.29 29.41
CA ILE A 108 -41.89 -0.38 29.85
C ILE A 108 -40.55 -1.15 29.90
N GLU A 109 -40.54 -2.34 30.50
CA GLU A 109 -39.33 -3.17 30.59
C GLU A 109 -38.81 -3.57 29.20
N LYS A 110 -39.69 -3.94 28.27
CA LYS A 110 -39.30 -4.25 26.88
C LYS A 110 -38.69 -3.03 26.19
N ILE A 111 -39.23 -1.83 26.38
CA ILE A 111 -38.70 -0.61 25.79
C ILE A 111 -37.34 -0.27 26.42
N LYS A 112 -37.20 -0.38 27.74
CA LYS A 112 -35.90 -0.21 28.43
C LYS A 112 -34.84 -1.16 27.88
N LYS A 113 -35.16 -2.46 27.75
CA LYS A 113 -34.24 -3.44 27.13
C LYS A 113 -33.83 -3.08 25.71
N LYS A 114 -34.72 -2.46 24.91
CA LYS A 114 -34.37 -1.98 23.56
C LYS A 114 -33.44 -0.76 23.63
N ILE A 115 -33.70 0.17 24.54
CA ILE A 115 -32.84 1.34 24.78
C ILE A 115 -31.45 0.89 25.24
N ASP A 116 -31.36 -0.07 26.16
CA ASP A 116 -30.09 -0.59 26.66
C ASP A 116 -29.26 -1.22 25.53
N LYS A 117 -29.89 -2.08 24.70
CA LYS A 117 -29.24 -2.65 23.52
C LYS A 117 -28.74 -1.59 22.53
N LEU A 118 -29.46 -0.49 22.37
CA LEU A 118 -29.02 0.63 21.53
C LEU A 118 -27.86 1.39 22.18
N ASN A 119 -27.90 1.64 23.49
CA ASN A 119 -26.80 2.28 24.22
C ASN A 119 -25.52 1.43 24.16
N ASP A 120 -25.61 0.11 24.29
CA ASP A 120 -24.46 -0.79 24.15
C ASP A 120 -23.83 -0.72 22.75
N ARG A 121 -24.67 -0.65 21.71
CA ARG A 121 -24.19 -0.47 20.33
C ARG A 121 -23.55 0.91 20.15
N LEU A 122 -24.17 1.95 20.70
CA LEU A 122 -23.67 3.32 20.65
C LEU A 122 -22.30 3.42 21.34
N PHE A 123 -22.12 2.77 22.49
CA PHE A 123 -20.83 2.67 23.17
C PHE A 123 -19.76 1.99 22.29
N LYS A 124 -20.09 0.87 21.65
CA LYS A 124 -19.15 0.18 20.74
C LYS A 124 -18.78 1.04 19.54
N GLU A 125 -19.74 1.74 18.93
CA GLU A 125 -19.47 2.63 17.81
C GLU A 125 -18.69 3.88 18.23
N SER A 126 -18.94 4.43 19.42
CA SER A 126 -18.17 5.58 19.93
C SER A 126 -16.72 5.19 20.26
N GLU A 127 -16.48 3.98 20.77
CA GLU A 127 -15.13 3.44 20.92
C GLU A 127 -14.42 3.24 19.56
N LYS A 128 -15.13 2.71 18.56
CA LYS A 128 -14.60 2.59 17.19
C LYS A 128 -14.22 3.95 16.63
N LEU A 129 -15.11 4.94 16.77
CA LEU A 129 -14.84 6.32 16.33
C LEU A 129 -13.59 6.89 17.01
N LYS A 130 -13.46 6.72 18.33
CA LYS A 130 -12.28 7.14 19.09
C LYS A 130 -10.99 6.47 18.59
N LYS A 131 -11.06 5.19 18.23
CA LYS A 131 -9.91 4.45 17.66
C LYS A 131 -9.56 4.95 16.25
N LEU A 132 -10.55 5.28 15.42
CA LEU A 132 -10.33 5.84 14.09
C LEU A 132 -9.74 7.25 14.15
N GLN A 133 -10.24 8.09 15.06
CA GLN A 133 -9.72 9.45 15.26
C GLN A 133 -8.27 9.48 15.75
N LYS A 134 -7.80 8.44 16.46
CA LYS A 134 -6.39 8.29 16.84
C LYS A 134 -5.47 7.89 15.68
N LYS A 135 -6.03 7.43 14.56
CA LYS A 135 -5.27 7.05 13.35
C LYS A 135 -5.11 8.20 12.35
N VAL A 136 -5.87 9.28 12.56
CA VAL A 136 -5.68 10.56 11.88
C VAL A 136 -4.47 11.25 12.50
#